data_AF-A0A8J3HK68-F1
#
_entry.id   AF-A0A8J3HK68-F1
#
_cell.length_a   1.000
_cell.length_b   1.000
_cell.length_c   1.000
_cell.angle_alpha   90.00
_cell.angle_beta   90.00
_cell.angle_gamma   90.00
#
_symmetry.space_group_name_H-M   'P 1'
#
loop_
_entity.id
_entity.type
_entity.pdbx_description
1 polymer ?
#
loop_
_entity_poly.entity_id
_entity_poly.type
_entity_poly.pdbx_seq_one_letter_code
_entity_poly.pdbx_strand_id
1 'polypeptide(L)' 'MSGPTISHHLKVLREAGLIEGERRGTWVYYRPVRDNLRQLAALLNVSESVNG' A
#
# COMPACT_ATOMS: atom_id res chain seq x y z
N MET A 1 14.49 19.02 -7.33
CA MET A 1 13.17 18.37 -7.53
C MET A 1 12.63 17.96 -6.17
N SER A 2 11.44 18.43 -5.77
CA SER A 2 10.78 17.93 -4.56
C SER A 2 10.14 16.57 -4.87
N GLY A 3 10.51 15.54 -4.13
CA GLY A 3 9.88 14.22 -4.24
C GLY A 3 8.42 14.23 -3.76
N PRO A 4 7.65 13.18 -4.08
CA PRO A 4 6.31 13.00 -3.55
C PRO A 4 6.31 13.06 -2.02
N THR A 5 5.28 13.68 -1.44
CA THR A 5 5.12 13.76 0.02
C THR A 5 4.64 12.43 0.59
N ILE A 6 4.89 12.19 1.88
CA ILE A 6 4.34 11.02 2.59
C ILE A 6 2.81 10.96 2.43
N SER A 7 2.12 12.11 2.49
CA SER A 7 0.67 12.19 2.30
C SER A 7 0.22 11.72 0.91
N HIS A 8 1.02 12.00 -0.14
CA HIS A 8 0.74 11.53 -1.49
C HIS A 8 0.82 10.00 -1.56
N HIS A 9 1.87 9.39 -1.00
CA HIS A 9 1.99 7.94 -0.96
C HIS A 9 0.86 7.26 -0.18
N LEU A 10 0.49 7.80 0.98
CA LEU A 10 -0.61 7.26 1.79
C LEU A 10 -1.95 7.33 1.04
N LYS A 11 -2.19 8.40 0.26
CA LYS A 11 -3.37 8.52 -0.59
C LYS A 11 -3.42 7.40 -1.64
N VAL A 12 -2.33 7.23 -2.40
CA VAL A 12 -2.24 6.21 -3.46
C VAL A 12 -2.42 4.80 -2.89
N LEU A 13 -1.75 4.48 -1.77
CA LEU A 13 -1.88 3.16 -1.14
C LEU A 13 -3.30 2.89 -0.64
N ARG A 14 -4.00 3.92 -0.14
CA ARG A 14 -5.40 3.80 0.30
C ARG A 14 -6.34 3.61 -0.88
N GLU A 15 -6.13 4.35 -1.96
CA GLU A 15 -6.91 4.22 -3.20
C GLU A 15 -6.72 2.84 -3.85
N ALA A 16 -5.51 2.27 -3.75
CA ALA A 16 -5.22 0.90 -4.17
C ALA A 16 -5.75 -0.17 -3.19
N GLY A 17 -6.36 0.22 -2.07
CA GLY A 17 -6.89 -0.69 -1.05
C GLY A 17 -5.81 -1.45 -0.26
N LEU A 18 -4.54 -1.02 -0.31
CA LEU A 18 -3.43 -1.69 0.38
C LEU A 18 -3.32 -1.28 1.85
N ILE A 19 -3.82 -0.10 2.18
CA ILE A 19 -3.89 0.41 3.55
C ILE A 19 -5.28 0.99 3.81
N GLU A 20 -5.63 1.07 5.09
CA GLU A 20 -6.81 1.78 5.56
C GLU A 20 -6.43 2.85 6.59
N GLY A 21 -7.30 3.84 6.74
CA GLY A 21 -7.08 4.99 7.61
C GLY A 21 -8.20 5.17 8.62
N GLU A 22 -7.85 5.38 9.87
CA GLU A 22 -8.76 5.65 10.98
C GLU A 22 -8.50 7.05 11.53
N ARG A 23 -9.52 7.91 11.52
CA ARG A 23 -9.41 9.26 12.09
C ARG A 23 -9.60 9.20 13.60
N ARG A 24 -8.60 9.68 14.34
CA ARG A 24 -8.61 9.80 15.81
C ARG A 24 -8.35 11.25 16.18
N GLY A 25 -9.43 12.01 16.38
CA GLY A 25 -9.38 13.46 16.57
C GLY A 25 -8.79 14.16 15.35
N THR A 26 -7.71 14.91 15.54
CA THR A 26 -7.00 15.67 14.50
C THR A 26 -6.13 14.78 13.60
N TRP A 27 -5.77 13.59 14.06
CA TRP A 27 -4.83 12.70 13.38
C TRP A 27 -5.54 11.59 12.60
N VAL A 28 -4.89 11.09 11.55
CA VAL A 28 -5.31 9.88 10.84
C VAL A 28 -4.22 8.84 11.00
N TYR A 29 -4.59 7.69 11.53
CA TYR A 29 -3.71 6.54 11.70
C TYR A 29 -3.92 5.59 10.53
N TYR A 30 -2.82 5.14 9.93
CA TYR A 30 -2.87 4.22 8.81
C TYR A 30 -2.40 2.84 9.24
N ARG A 31 -3.03 1.80 8.70
CA ARG A 31 -2.62 0.41 8.90
C ARG A 31 -2.74 -0.40 7.61
N PRO A 32 -1.88 -1.41 7.41
CA PRO A 32 -1.96 -2.26 6.23
C PRO A 32 -3.21 -3.13 6.22
N VAL A 33 -3.78 -3.32 5.03
CA VAL A 33 -4.78 -4.36 4.75
C VAL A 33 -4.01 -5.62 4.40
N ARG A 34 -3.82 -6.49 5.41
CA ARG A 34 -2.91 -7.64 5.32
C ARG A 34 -3.25 -8.59 4.18
N ASP A 35 -4.53 -8.85 3.92
CA ASP A 35 -4.94 -9.80 2.89
C ASP A 35 -4.60 -9.31 1.48
N ASN A 36 -4.84 -8.02 1.20
CA ASN A 36 -4.50 -7.41 -0.09
C ASN A 36 -2.98 -7.36 -0.32
N LEU A 37 -2.21 -7.05 0.72
CA LEU A 37 -0.75 -7.10 0.62
C LEU A 37 -0.23 -8.53 0.41
N ARG A 38 -0.84 -9.54 1.04
CA ARG A 38 -0.48 -10.95 0.81
C ARG A 38 -0.76 -11.37 -0.64
N GLN A 39 -1.92 -11.00 -1.18
CA GLN A 39 -2.25 -11.27 -2.59
C GLN A 39 -1.28 -10.57 -3.54
N LEU A 40 -0.97 -9.30 -3.30
CA LEU A 40 0.02 -8.56 -4.09
C LEU A 40 1.40 -9.21 -4.02
N ALA A 41 1.85 -9.60 -2.82
CA ALA A 41 3.13 -10.29 -2.66
C ALA A 41 3.17 -11.61 -3.42
N ALA A 42 2.08 -12.39 -3.38
CA ALA A 42 1.97 -13.63 -4.15
C ALA A 42 2.06 -13.39 -5.66
N LEU A 43 1.41 -12.36 -6.19
CA LEU A 43 1.48 -11.99 -7.61
C LEU A 43 2.89 -11.57 -8.03
N LEU A 44 3.57 -10.76 -7.22
CA LEU A 44 4.94 -10.35 -7.51
C LEU A 44 5.89 -11.55 -7.49
N ASN A 45 5.67 -12.51 -6.58
CA ASN A 45 6.43 -13.74 -6.49
C ASN A 45 6.21 -14.72 -7.66
N VAL A 46 5.15 -14.56 -8.45
CA VAL A 46 4.89 -15.36 -9.67
C VAL A 46 5.82 -14.94 -10.82
N SER A 47 6.45 -13.77 -10.75
CA SER A 47 7.30 -13.24 -11.83
C SER A 47 8.74 -13.78 -11.86
N GLU A 48 9.17 -14.56 -10.86
CA GLU A 48 10.52 -15.16 -10.85
C GLU A 48 10.62 -16.49 -11.64
N SER A 49 9.51 -17.08 -12.08
CA SER A 49 9.51 -18.40 -12.74
C SER A 49 9.24 -18.40 -14.25
N VAL A 50 9.29 -17.25 -14.94
CA VAL A 50 9.15 -17.15 -16.41
C VAL A 50 10.43 -16.56 -17.02
N ASN A 51 11.56 -17.14 -16.67
CA ASN A 51 12.83 -17.04 -17.41
C ASN A 51 13.54 -18.38 -17.29
N GLY A 52 13.06 -19.36 -18.04
CA GLY A 52 13.65 -20.68 -18.23
C GLY A 52 13.31 -21.16 -19.62
#